data_AF-A0A6G2JW65-F1
#
_entry.id   AF-A0A6G2JW65-F1
#
_cell.length_a   1.000
_cell.length_b   1.000
_cell.length_c   1.000
_cell.angle_alpha   90.00
_cell.angle_beta   90.00
_cell.angle_gamma   90.00
#
_symmetry.space_group_name_H-M   'P 1'
#
loop_
_entity.id
_entity.type
_entity.pdbx_description
1 polymer ?
#
loop_
_entity_poly.entity_id
_entity_poly.type
_entity_poly.pdbx_seq_one_letter_code
_entity_poly.pdbx_strand_id
1 'polypeptide(L)'
;YDAMFAQAVDAADEGVPMVIYMWTPSAYITLLRPGDNVYWLGVEQILDDSNPTGFEGGEAHDQRGADGTGGYAVIGSDLCPAAADHAEGLCPIGWVAADILVTANTEFLEANPAAEALFEAVTLSVIEVSLANVAQDEGTAAADLATAWIADNRTTVDAWLDAARAAS
;
A
#
# COMPACT_ATOMS: atom_id res chain seq x y z
N TYR A 1 -3.46 -17.60 1.48
CA TYR A 1 -2.20 -16.99 1.03
C TYR A 1 -1.00 -17.60 1.75
N ASP A 2 -1.07 -17.83 3.07
CA ASP A 2 0.05 -18.35 3.89
C ASP A 2 0.83 -19.52 3.29
N ALA A 3 0.16 -20.59 2.86
CA ALA A 3 0.85 -21.75 2.28
C ALA A 3 1.63 -21.42 0.99
N MET A 4 1.13 -20.50 0.16
CA MET A 4 1.83 -20.05 -1.05
C MET A 4 3.03 -19.17 -0.70
N PHE A 5 2.88 -18.29 0.29
CA PHE A 5 3.98 -17.45 0.76
C PHE A 5 5.07 -18.26 1.46
N ALA A 6 4.71 -19.27 2.24
CA ALA A 6 5.67 -20.21 2.83
C ALA A 6 6.51 -20.90 1.75
N GLN A 7 5.86 -21.42 0.70
CA GLN A 7 6.57 -22.02 -0.44
C GLN A 7 7.47 -21.02 -1.19
N ALA A 8 7.02 -19.78 -1.34
CA ALA A 8 7.81 -18.73 -1.98
C ALA A 8 9.03 -18.32 -1.13
N VAL A 9 8.88 -18.29 0.20
CA VAL A 9 9.98 -18.06 1.14
C VAL A 9 11.00 -19.20 1.07
N ASP A 10 10.55 -20.45 1.15
CA ASP A 10 11.44 -21.62 1.01
C ASP A 10 12.20 -21.57 -0.32
N ALA A 11 11.51 -21.26 -1.43
CA ALA A 11 12.14 -21.13 -2.74
C ALA A 11 13.18 -19.99 -2.79
N ALA A 12 12.86 -18.82 -2.22
CA ALA A 12 13.79 -17.70 -2.16
C ALA A 12 15.05 -18.04 -1.33
N ASP A 13 14.87 -18.68 -0.18
CA ASP A 13 15.96 -19.08 0.72
C ASP A 13 16.84 -20.19 0.11
N GLU A 14 16.25 -21.09 -0.71
CA GLU A 14 16.96 -22.14 -1.45
C GLU A 14 17.59 -21.65 -2.76
N GLY A 15 17.39 -20.38 -3.15
CA GLY A 15 17.87 -19.82 -4.42
C GLY A 15 17.15 -20.38 -5.65
N VAL A 16 15.93 -20.91 -5.46
CA VAL A 16 15.07 -21.43 -6.53
C VAL A 16 14.27 -20.27 -7.13
N PRO A 17 14.30 -20.07 -8.46
CA PRO A 17 13.51 -19.02 -9.11
C PRO A 17 12.02 -19.17 -8.80
N MET A 18 11.39 -18.07 -8.38
CA MET A 18 9.96 -18.01 -8.10
C MET A 18 9.37 -16.65 -8.51
N VAL A 19 8.05 -16.62 -8.70
CA VAL A 19 7.28 -15.40 -8.89
C VAL A 19 6.01 -15.55 -8.07
N ILE A 20 5.69 -14.53 -7.27
CA ILE A 20 4.48 -14.47 -6.48
C ILE A 20 3.85 -13.08 -6.58
N TYR A 21 2.53 -13.02 -6.64
CA TYR A 21 1.79 -11.78 -6.49
C TYR A 21 1.85 -11.33 -5.01
N MET A 22 2.18 -10.06 -4.79
CA MET A 22 2.31 -9.47 -3.46
C MET A 22 1.79 -8.04 -3.47
N TRP A 23 1.40 -7.55 -2.29
CA TRP A 23 0.94 -6.19 -2.06
C TRP A 23 1.58 -5.63 -0.78
N THR A 24 1.63 -4.29 -0.71
CA THR A 24 2.01 -3.57 0.49
C THR A 24 0.88 -2.61 0.88
N PRO A 25 0.59 -2.44 2.18
CA PRO A 25 1.25 -3.09 3.32
C PRO A 25 0.87 -4.57 3.49
N SER A 26 1.82 -5.39 3.96
CA SER A 26 1.58 -6.79 4.35
C SER A 26 2.69 -7.30 5.26
N ALA A 27 2.42 -8.31 6.10
CA ALA A 27 3.45 -8.96 6.93
C ALA A 27 4.51 -9.69 6.08
N TYR A 28 4.12 -10.20 4.90
CA TYR A 28 4.99 -10.97 4.01
C TYR A 28 6.20 -10.19 3.48
N ILE A 29 6.11 -8.85 3.42
CA ILE A 29 7.24 -7.99 3.00
C ILE A 29 8.46 -8.11 3.93
N THR A 30 8.27 -8.63 5.14
CA THR A 30 9.36 -8.89 6.10
C THR A 30 10.07 -10.24 5.86
N LEU A 31 9.40 -11.17 5.16
CA LEU A 31 9.93 -12.48 4.80
C LEU A 31 10.54 -12.44 3.39
N LEU A 32 9.79 -11.91 2.44
CA LEU A 32 10.20 -11.65 1.07
C LEU A 32 10.52 -10.16 0.96
N ARG A 33 11.79 -9.83 1.20
CA ARG A 33 12.33 -8.47 1.35
C ARG A 33 12.87 -7.96 0.01
N PRO A 34 12.20 -6.98 -0.63
CA PRO A 34 12.70 -6.38 -1.86
C PRO A 34 14.10 -5.80 -1.67
N GLY A 35 14.99 -6.01 -2.64
CA GLY A 35 16.38 -5.55 -2.58
C GLY A 35 17.34 -6.51 -1.85
N ASP A 36 16.83 -7.55 -1.19
CA ASP A 36 17.62 -8.55 -0.47
C ASP A 36 17.43 -9.96 -1.07
N ASN A 37 16.30 -10.62 -0.80
CA ASN A 37 16.01 -11.97 -1.31
C ASN A 37 14.98 -12.00 -2.44
N VAL A 38 14.32 -10.87 -2.73
CA VAL A 38 13.40 -10.71 -3.88
C VAL A 38 13.52 -9.31 -4.48
N TYR A 39 12.89 -9.07 -5.62
CA TYR A 39 12.71 -7.75 -6.22
C TYR A 39 11.29 -7.60 -6.75
N TRP A 40 10.81 -6.36 -6.88
CA TRP A 40 9.63 -6.09 -7.68
C TRP A 40 9.94 -6.34 -9.16
N LEU A 41 9.03 -7.04 -9.83
CA LEU A 41 9.14 -7.32 -11.27
C LEU A 41 8.55 -6.15 -12.05
N GLY A 42 9.36 -5.54 -12.91
CA GLY A 42 8.87 -4.58 -13.90
C GLY A 42 8.20 -5.29 -15.08
N VAL A 43 7.09 -4.73 -15.56
CA VAL A 43 6.34 -5.22 -16.72
C VAL A 43 6.21 -4.13 -17.77
N GLU A 44 6.19 -4.52 -19.05
CA GLU A 44 6.17 -3.57 -20.18
C GLU A 44 4.78 -3.01 -20.49
N GLN A 45 3.73 -3.55 -19.88
CA GLN A 45 2.34 -3.22 -20.17
C GLN A 45 1.55 -3.06 -18.88
N ILE A 46 0.53 -2.19 -18.91
CA ILE A 46 -0.49 -2.13 -17.88
C ILE A 46 -1.28 -3.45 -17.97
N LEU A 47 -1.39 -4.17 -16.84
CA LEU A 47 -1.85 -5.55 -16.81
C LEU A 47 -3.38 -5.69 -16.72
N ASP A 48 -4.09 -4.61 -16.41
CA ASP A 48 -5.54 -4.60 -16.26
C ASP A 48 -6.15 -3.35 -16.91
N ASP A 49 -6.75 -3.51 -18.08
CA ASP A 49 -7.52 -2.49 -18.80
C ASP A 49 -9.02 -2.53 -18.46
N SER A 50 -9.34 -3.23 -17.37
CA SER A 50 -10.61 -3.59 -16.74
C SER A 50 -11.85 -2.83 -17.24
N ASN A 51 -12.24 -3.10 -18.49
CA ASN A 51 -13.63 -3.33 -18.88
C ASN A 51 -13.70 -4.24 -20.13
N PRO A 52 -13.05 -5.43 -20.12
CA PRO A 52 -12.94 -6.29 -21.32
C PRO A 52 -14.30 -6.77 -21.85
N THR A 53 -15.35 -6.67 -21.01
CA THR A 53 -16.72 -7.08 -21.31
C THR A 53 -17.69 -5.91 -21.54
N GLY A 54 -17.24 -4.66 -21.40
CA GLY A 54 -18.07 -3.47 -21.65
C GLY A 54 -19.23 -3.29 -20.66
N PHE A 55 -19.09 -3.73 -19.41
CA PHE A 55 -20.11 -3.52 -18.38
C PHE A 55 -20.12 -2.06 -17.92
N GLU A 56 -21.32 -1.51 -17.76
CA GLU A 56 -21.52 -0.18 -17.16
C GLU A 56 -20.95 -0.15 -15.74
N GLY A 57 -20.04 0.79 -15.48
CA GLY A 57 -19.32 0.90 -14.20
C GLY A 57 -18.03 0.09 -14.14
N GLY A 58 -17.77 -0.77 -15.14
CA GLY A 58 -16.49 -1.47 -15.30
C GLY A 58 -15.33 -0.49 -15.49
N GLU A 59 -15.57 0.63 -16.17
CA GLU A 59 -14.58 1.68 -16.40
C GLU A 59 -13.95 2.24 -15.10
N ALA A 60 -14.64 2.14 -13.97
CA ALA A 60 -14.13 2.57 -12.67
C ALA A 60 -13.06 1.62 -12.10
N HIS A 61 -12.88 0.44 -12.70
CA HIS A 61 -11.86 -0.52 -12.33
C HIS A 61 -10.61 -0.43 -13.19
N ASP A 62 -10.60 0.41 -14.23
CA ASP A 62 -9.47 0.60 -15.14
C ASP A 62 -8.20 0.95 -14.35
N GLN A 63 -7.14 0.16 -14.53
CA GLN A 63 -5.84 0.37 -13.88
C GLN A 63 -4.91 1.23 -14.74
N ARG A 64 -5.45 1.94 -15.73
CA ARG A 64 -4.78 3.05 -16.42
C ARG A 64 -5.08 4.36 -15.69
N GLY A 65 -4.08 5.21 -15.59
CA GLY A 65 -4.26 6.61 -15.24
C GLY A 65 -5.12 7.36 -16.27
N ALA A 66 -5.55 8.57 -15.90
CA ALA A 66 -6.53 9.35 -16.66
C ALA A 66 -6.10 9.70 -18.10
N ASP A 67 -4.80 9.64 -18.42
CA ASP A 67 -4.26 9.86 -19.76
C ASP A 67 -4.06 8.56 -20.57
N GLY A 68 -4.52 7.42 -20.05
CA GLY A 68 -4.33 6.10 -20.63
C GLY A 68 -2.94 5.49 -20.37
N THR A 69 -2.09 6.17 -19.59
CA THR A 69 -0.79 5.69 -19.10
C THR A 69 -0.89 5.37 -17.60
N GLY A 70 0.08 4.68 -17.02
CA GLY A 70 0.02 4.25 -15.62
C GLY A 70 0.75 2.93 -15.43
N GLY A 71 0.45 2.23 -14.34
CA GLY A 71 1.17 1.00 -14.04
C GLY A 71 2.49 1.25 -13.31
N TYR A 72 2.71 2.45 -12.75
CA TYR A 72 3.96 2.84 -12.13
C TYR A 72 3.79 3.07 -10.62
N ALA A 73 4.83 2.74 -9.86
CA ALA A 73 4.90 3.03 -8.44
C ALA A 73 6.23 3.70 -8.08
N VAL A 74 6.20 4.51 -7.01
CA VAL A 74 7.38 5.14 -6.42
C VAL A 74 8.18 4.10 -5.64
N ILE A 75 8.85 3.22 -6.38
CA ILE A 75 9.69 2.14 -5.86
C ILE A 75 11.06 2.31 -6.52
N GLY A 76 12.09 2.53 -5.70
CA GLY A 76 13.45 2.78 -6.18
C GLY A 76 14.07 1.59 -6.92
N SER A 77 15.10 1.87 -7.71
CA SER A 77 15.80 0.85 -8.52
C SER A 77 16.55 -0.20 -7.69
N ASP A 78 16.81 0.09 -6.43
CA ASP A 78 17.32 -0.84 -5.42
C ASP A 78 16.30 -1.93 -5.05
N LEU A 79 15.01 -1.65 -5.18
CA LEU A 79 13.91 -2.60 -4.89
C LEU A 79 13.25 -3.12 -6.18
N CYS A 80 13.35 -2.37 -7.27
CA CYS A 80 12.79 -2.67 -8.58
C CYS A 80 13.80 -2.31 -9.68
N PRO A 81 14.67 -3.24 -10.14
CA PRO A 81 15.73 -2.91 -11.09
C PRO A 81 15.23 -2.24 -12.39
N ALA A 82 14.02 -2.59 -12.85
CA ALA A 82 13.38 -2.00 -14.03
C ALA A 82 13.12 -0.48 -13.90
N ALA A 83 13.06 0.06 -12.68
CA ALA A 83 12.93 1.50 -12.46
C ALA A 83 14.14 2.29 -12.99
N ALA A 84 15.33 1.69 -13.05
CA ALA A 84 16.55 2.36 -13.55
C ALA A 84 16.46 2.71 -15.04
N ASP A 85 15.70 1.93 -15.80
CA ASP A 85 15.53 2.10 -17.25
C ASP A 85 14.29 2.93 -17.60
N HIS A 86 13.47 3.27 -16.60
CA HIS A 86 12.22 3.97 -16.80
C HIS A 86 12.36 5.48 -16.68
N ALA A 87 11.63 6.21 -17.53
CA ALA A 87 11.50 7.65 -17.39
C ALA A 87 10.98 7.98 -15.98
N GLU A 88 11.62 8.95 -15.32
CA GLU A 88 11.31 9.39 -13.95
C GLU A 88 11.74 8.45 -12.81
N GLY A 89 12.40 7.33 -13.11
CA GLY A 89 12.91 6.41 -12.09
C GLY A 89 11.81 5.65 -11.34
N LEU A 90 10.64 5.49 -11.97
CA LEU A 90 9.49 4.79 -11.41
C LEU A 90 9.49 3.31 -11.79
N CYS A 91 9.07 2.45 -10.87
CA CYS A 91 8.96 1.02 -11.14
C CYS A 91 7.69 0.71 -11.94
N PRO A 92 7.77 0.07 -13.11
CA PRO A 92 6.60 -0.29 -13.90
C PRO A 92 5.97 -1.59 -13.37
N ILE A 93 5.19 -1.49 -12.30
CA ILE A 93 4.54 -2.65 -11.66
C ILE A 93 3.33 -3.19 -12.45
N GLY A 94 2.79 -2.46 -13.42
CA GLY A 94 1.65 -2.90 -14.24
C GLY A 94 0.27 -2.60 -13.67
N TRP A 95 0.20 -2.02 -12.46
CA TRP A 95 -1.01 -1.51 -11.81
C TRP A 95 -0.81 -0.07 -11.36
N VAL A 96 -1.90 0.72 -11.30
CA VAL A 96 -1.85 2.01 -10.62
C VAL A 96 -1.59 1.77 -9.14
N ALA A 97 -0.68 2.54 -8.55
CA ALA A 97 -0.44 2.49 -7.11
C ALA A 97 -1.74 2.82 -6.36
N ALA A 98 -2.14 1.94 -5.44
CA ALA A 98 -3.37 2.09 -4.69
C ALA A 98 -3.16 2.93 -3.43
N ASP A 99 -4.09 3.85 -3.18
CA ASP A 99 -4.20 4.58 -1.91
C ASP A 99 -5.20 3.88 -0.98
N ILE A 100 -4.86 3.79 0.30
CA ILE A 100 -5.78 3.33 1.36
C ILE A 100 -6.43 4.56 1.97
N LEU A 101 -7.74 4.72 1.73
CA LEU A 101 -8.50 5.91 2.14
C LEU A 101 -9.54 5.57 3.21
N VAL A 102 -9.83 6.54 4.07
CA VAL A 102 -10.97 6.47 4.99
C VAL A 102 -12.24 6.74 4.20
N THR A 103 -13.26 5.90 4.38
CA THR A 103 -14.61 6.14 3.86
C THR A 103 -15.58 6.34 5.01
N ALA A 104 -16.44 7.36 4.91
CA ALA A 104 -17.43 7.68 5.93
C ALA A 104 -18.77 8.10 5.30
N ASN A 105 -19.84 8.07 6.11
CA ASN A 105 -21.16 8.54 5.70
C ASN A 105 -21.18 10.06 5.54
N THR A 106 -21.79 10.56 4.45
CA THR A 106 -21.80 11.99 4.12
C THR A 106 -22.52 12.84 5.17
N GLU A 107 -23.71 12.43 5.65
CA GLU A 107 -24.45 13.17 6.68
C GLU A 107 -23.65 13.24 8.00
N PHE A 108 -22.88 12.19 8.32
CA PHE A 108 -21.98 12.20 9.46
C PHE A 108 -20.85 13.23 9.30
N LEU A 109 -20.21 13.31 8.13
CA LEU A 109 -19.14 14.28 7.90
C LEU A 109 -19.66 15.72 7.94
N GLU A 110 -20.80 16.00 7.30
CA GLU A 110 -21.45 17.31 7.35
C GLU A 110 -21.78 17.76 8.79
N ALA A 111 -22.20 16.81 9.64
CA ALA A 111 -22.47 17.07 11.05
C ALA A 111 -21.20 17.11 11.93
N ASN A 112 -20.05 16.64 11.43
CA ASN A 112 -18.80 16.49 12.19
C ASN A 112 -17.58 16.93 11.35
N PRO A 113 -17.44 18.23 11.03
CA PRO A 113 -16.34 18.73 10.20
C PRO A 113 -14.95 18.46 10.81
N ALA A 114 -14.86 18.36 12.14
CA ALA A 114 -13.64 17.93 12.82
C ALA A 114 -13.22 16.50 12.46
N ALA A 115 -14.18 15.58 12.28
CA ALA A 115 -13.89 14.21 11.91
C ALA A 115 -13.46 14.12 10.44
N GLU A 116 -14.09 14.89 9.55
CA GLU A 116 -13.69 15.02 8.15
C GLU A 116 -12.23 15.48 8.04
N ALA A 117 -11.90 16.60 8.69
CA ALA A 117 -10.53 17.13 8.71
C ALA A 117 -9.51 16.15 9.33
N LEU A 118 -9.91 15.38 10.34
CA LEU A 118 -9.05 14.33 10.90
C LEU A 118 -8.80 13.21 9.88
N PHE A 119 -9.83 12.73 9.19
CA PHE A 119 -9.72 11.65 8.22
C PHE A 119 -8.86 12.04 7.01
N GLU A 120 -8.92 13.29 6.57
CA GLU A 120 -8.06 13.81 5.51
C GLU A 120 -6.60 13.99 5.94
N ALA A 121 -6.36 14.30 7.22
CA ALA A 121 -5.02 14.56 7.75
C ALA A 121 -4.22 13.29 8.06
N VAL A 122 -4.89 12.21 8.46
CA VAL A 122 -4.24 10.96 8.86
C VAL A 122 -3.54 10.31 7.67
N THR A 123 -2.23 10.15 7.79
CA THR A 123 -1.40 9.40 6.85
C THR A 123 -0.48 8.47 7.62
N LEU A 124 -0.37 7.22 7.18
CA LEU A 124 0.44 6.19 7.83
C LEU A 124 1.48 5.66 6.84
N SER A 125 2.67 5.38 7.34
CA SER A 125 3.70 4.72 6.55
C SER A 125 3.30 3.29 6.22
N VAL A 126 3.41 2.92 4.94
CA VAL A 126 3.21 1.55 4.46
C VAL A 126 4.12 0.56 5.22
N ILE A 127 5.35 0.97 5.56
CA ILE A 127 6.29 0.13 6.33
C ILE A 127 5.81 -0.06 7.76
N GLU A 128 5.38 1.01 8.44
CA GLU A 128 4.90 0.90 9.83
C GLU A 128 3.64 0.04 9.92
N VAL A 129 2.73 0.14 8.96
CA VAL A 129 1.54 -0.73 8.88
C VAL A 129 1.95 -2.19 8.63
N SER A 130 2.94 -2.43 7.78
CA SER A 130 3.47 -3.78 7.53
C SER A 130 4.08 -4.40 8.79
N LEU A 131 4.84 -3.62 9.57
CA LEU A 131 5.38 -4.06 10.86
C LEU A 131 4.26 -4.32 11.89
N ALA A 132 3.21 -3.50 11.89
CA ALA A 132 2.03 -3.75 12.72
C ALA A 132 1.27 -5.02 12.29
N ASN A 133 1.30 -5.41 11.01
CA ASN A 133 0.74 -6.70 10.57
C ASN A 133 1.55 -7.88 11.10
N VAL A 134 2.89 -7.80 11.07
CA VAL A 134 3.75 -8.85 11.66
C VAL A 134 3.42 -9.04 13.14
N ALA A 135 3.37 -7.96 13.91
CA ALA A 135 3.09 -8.06 15.34
C ALA A 135 1.68 -8.61 15.64
N GLN A 136 0.70 -8.36 14.76
CA GLN A 136 -0.64 -8.95 14.85
C GLN A 136 -0.64 -10.45 14.54
N ASP A 137 0.11 -10.88 13.53
CA ASP A 137 0.27 -12.30 13.20
C ASP A 137 0.96 -13.06 14.35
N GLU A 138 1.83 -12.39 15.10
CA GLU A 138 2.45 -12.90 16.34
C GLU A 138 1.53 -12.83 17.57
N GLY A 139 0.32 -12.26 17.43
CA GLY A 139 -0.73 -12.27 18.45
C GLY A 139 -0.89 -10.98 19.25
N THR A 140 -0.20 -9.89 18.89
CA THR A 140 -0.40 -8.58 19.54
C THR A 140 -1.73 -7.97 19.10
N ALA A 141 -2.52 -7.46 20.04
CA ALA A 141 -3.80 -6.84 19.70
C ALA A 141 -3.58 -5.52 18.94
N ALA A 142 -4.37 -5.29 17.88
CA ALA A 142 -4.31 -4.07 17.09
C ALA A 142 -4.47 -2.79 17.93
N ALA A 143 -5.29 -2.83 18.98
CA ALA A 143 -5.50 -1.70 19.88
C ALA A 143 -4.23 -1.34 20.69
N ASP A 144 -3.46 -2.33 21.10
CA ASP A 144 -2.20 -2.12 21.84
C ASP A 144 -1.15 -1.52 20.91
N LEU A 145 -1.05 -2.01 19.66
CA LEU A 145 -0.15 -1.47 18.64
C LEU A 145 -0.50 -0.03 18.29
N ALA A 146 -1.78 0.28 18.07
CA ALA A 146 -2.23 1.63 17.81
C ALA A 146 -1.94 2.57 18.99
N THR A 147 -2.18 2.10 20.23
CA THR A 147 -1.89 2.89 21.44
C THR A 147 -0.41 3.20 21.57
N ALA A 148 0.46 2.21 21.36
CA ALA A 148 1.91 2.39 21.39
C ALA A 148 2.38 3.35 20.28
N TRP A 149 1.92 3.14 19.04
CA TRP A 149 2.29 3.99 17.91
C TRP A 149 1.88 5.44 18.12
N ILE A 150 0.67 5.70 18.64
CA ILE A 150 0.22 7.05 18.99
C ILE A 150 1.12 7.67 20.06
N ALA A 151 1.50 6.91 21.08
CA ALA A 151 2.37 7.39 22.15
C ALA A 151 3.78 7.76 21.64
N ASP A 152 4.30 7.01 20.66
CA ASP A 152 5.61 7.26 20.05
C ASP A 152 5.57 8.36 18.98
N ASN A 153 4.39 8.66 18.42
CA ASN A 153 4.18 9.63 17.35
C ASN A 153 3.34 10.84 17.76
N ARG A 154 3.40 11.23 19.05
CA ARG A 154 2.55 12.30 19.60
C ARG A 154 2.62 13.60 18.81
N THR A 155 3.80 14.04 18.38
CA THR A 155 3.92 15.27 17.59
C THR A 155 3.10 15.21 16.30
N THR A 156 3.14 14.09 15.58
CA THR A 156 2.37 13.87 14.34
C THR A 156 0.88 13.81 14.64
N VAL A 157 0.49 13.00 15.62
CA VAL A 157 -0.93 12.81 16.00
C VAL A 157 -1.54 14.10 16.54
N ASP A 158 -0.82 14.85 17.37
CA ASP A 158 -1.29 16.11 17.93
C ASP A 158 -1.47 17.17 16.83
N ALA A 159 -0.60 17.19 15.80
CA ALA A 159 -0.80 18.06 14.64
C ALA A 159 -2.09 17.73 13.87
N TRP A 160 -2.40 16.44 13.67
CA TRP A 160 -3.67 16.03 13.05
C TRP A 160 -4.88 16.41 13.90
N LEU A 161 -4.80 16.20 15.21
CA LEU A 161 -5.88 16.56 16.14
C LEU A 161 -6.10 18.06 16.23
N ASP A 162 -5.04 18.86 16.17
CA ASP A 162 -5.14 20.32 16.20
C ASP A 162 -5.74 20.87 14.90
N ALA A 163 -5.36 20.31 13.74
CA ALA A 163 -5.99 20.63 12.46
C ALA A 163 -7.49 20.28 12.47
N ALA A 164 -7.84 19.09 12.97
CA ALA A 164 -9.22 18.65 13.12
C ALA A 164 -10.05 19.58 14.02
N ARG A 165 -9.51 19.99 15.17
CA ARG A 165 -10.19 20.92 16.10
C ARG A 165 -10.34 22.33 15.53
N ALA A 166 -9.44 22.75 14.63
CA ALA A 166 -9.54 24.06 13.98
C ALA A 166 -10.64 24.12 12.90
N ALA A 167 -11.05 22.96 12.38
CA ALA A 167 -12.17 22.84 11.43
C ALA A 167 -13.55 22.75 12.11
N SER A 168 -13.59 22.79 13.46
CA SER A 168 -14.81 22.65 14.28
C SER A 168 -15.62 23.94 14.41
#